data_AF-A0A955IKR3-F1
#
_entry.id   AF-A0A955IKR3-F1
#
_cell.length_a   1.000
_cell.length_b   1.000
_cell.length_c   1.000
_cell.angle_alpha   90.00
_cell.angle_beta   90.00
_cell.angle_gamma   90.00
#
_symmetry.space_group_name_H-M   'P 1'
#
loop_
_entity.id
_entity.type
_entity.pdbx_description
1 polymer ?
#
loop_
_entity_poly.entity_id
_entity_poly.type
_entity_poly.pdbx_seq_one_letter_code
_entity_poly.pdbx_strand_id
1 'polypeptide(L)'
;MSTAMLVVAIAMGVAGFALDPAAHHVSIGDDFHVGLRGQGLDSRLVFFNDAAYGPYRGSIVSVSGSVGGGLDPEPARVSSFGDAWGVSYRSFQWPGATLWTLTVSLWIPIGVLAVLPAVRWGRSACRAR
;
A
#
# COMPACT_ATOMS: atom_id res chain seq x y z
N MET A 1 17.69 9.35 -16.03
CA MET A 1 16.33 8.99 -15.58
C MET A 1 16.32 8.15 -14.29
N SER A 2 17.13 7.08 -14.17
CA SER A 2 17.13 6.20 -12.97
C SER A 2 17.37 6.91 -11.63
N THR A 3 18.32 7.83 -11.57
CA THR A 3 18.72 8.50 -10.31
C THR A 3 17.65 9.45 -9.79
N ALA A 4 17.01 10.23 -10.67
CA ALA A 4 15.94 11.14 -10.28
C ALA A 4 14.72 10.37 -9.71
N MET A 5 14.33 9.26 -10.35
CA MET A 5 13.24 8.42 -9.85
C MET A 5 13.59 7.72 -8.53
N LEU A 6 14.85 7.33 -8.32
CA LEU A 6 15.32 6.78 -7.06
C LEU A 6 15.26 7.82 -5.93
N VAL A 7 15.71 9.06 -6.18
CA VAL A 7 15.63 10.16 -5.21
C VAL A 7 14.18 10.44 -4.85
N VAL A 8 13.28 10.48 -5.84
CA VAL A 8 11.84 10.64 -5.60
C VAL A 8 11.29 9.47 -4.77
N ALA A 9 11.66 8.22 -5.07
CA ALA A 9 11.21 7.06 -4.32
C ALA A 9 11.70 7.07 -2.86
N ILE A 10 12.95 7.47 -2.62
CA ILE A 10 13.49 7.66 -1.27
C ILE A 10 12.77 8.80 -0.54
N ALA A 11 12.55 9.92 -1.21
CA ALA A 11 11.82 11.06 -0.64
C ALA A 11 10.37 10.68 -0.28
N MET A 12 9.69 9.91 -1.13
CA MET A 12 8.38 9.33 -0.83
C MET A 12 8.45 8.33 0.32
N GLY A 13 9.55 7.58 0.43
CA GLY A 13 9.84 6.70 1.56
C GLY A 13 9.91 7.47 2.88
N VAL A 14 10.64 8.58 2.92
CA VAL A 14 10.74 9.46 4.09
C VAL A 14 9.40 10.15 4.37
N ALA A 15 8.73 10.67 3.34
CA ALA A 15 7.45 11.35 3.47
C ALA A 15 6.36 10.42 4.03
N GLY A 16 6.35 9.13 3.63
CA GLY A 16 5.42 8.14 4.18
C GLY A 16 5.51 8.00 5.70
N PHE A 17 6.67 8.28 6.32
CA PHE A 17 6.81 8.25 7.78
C PHE A 17 6.05 9.38 8.48
N ALA A 18 5.89 10.53 7.83
CA ALA A 18 5.27 11.73 8.41
C ALA A 18 3.82 11.97 7.94
N LEU A 19 3.41 11.34 6.84
CA LEU A 19 2.11 11.59 6.23
C LEU A 19 1.07 10.54 6.63
N ASP A 20 -0.08 11.04 7.10
CA ASP A 20 -1.28 10.22 7.20
C ASP A 20 -1.98 10.17 5.82
N PRO A 21 -2.20 9.00 5.21
CA PRO A 21 -2.87 8.87 3.91
C PRO A 21 -4.32 9.34 3.91
N ALA A 22 -5.01 9.34 5.06
CA ALA A 22 -6.36 9.88 5.14
C ALA A 22 -6.34 11.42 5.03
N ALA A 23 -5.32 12.07 5.58
CA ALA A 23 -5.16 13.53 5.50
C ALA A 23 -4.42 13.98 4.22
N HIS A 24 -3.59 13.13 3.64
CA HIS A 24 -2.74 13.46 2.49
C HIS A 24 -2.86 12.37 1.41
N HIS A 25 -3.79 12.58 0.49
CA HIS A 25 -4.00 11.73 -0.67
C HIS A 25 -4.27 12.55 -1.93
N VAL A 26 -4.09 11.91 -3.06
CA VAL A 26 -4.48 12.40 -4.38
C VAL A 26 -5.69 11.62 -4.84
N SER A 27 -6.79 12.31 -5.11
CA SER A 27 -8.03 11.71 -5.62
C SER A 27 -8.03 11.70 -7.15
N ILE A 28 -8.38 10.56 -7.73
CA ILE A 28 -8.61 10.33 -9.16
C ILE A 28 -10.09 9.98 -9.30
N GLY A 29 -10.94 11.01 -9.34
CA GLY A 29 -12.40 10.84 -9.24
C GLY A 29 -12.86 10.63 -7.79
N ASP A 30 -14.08 10.12 -7.63
CA ASP A 30 -14.76 10.02 -6.33
C ASP A 30 -14.45 8.72 -5.58
N ASP A 31 -14.03 7.66 -6.29
CA ASP A 31 -13.88 6.30 -5.75
C ASP A 31 -12.43 5.77 -5.82
N PHE A 32 -11.45 6.64 -6.07
CA PHE A 32 -10.06 6.22 -6.20
C PHE A 32 -9.11 7.28 -5.65
N HIS A 33 -8.42 6.93 -4.57
CA HIS A 33 -7.50 7.81 -3.87
C HIS A 33 -6.17 7.12 -3.69
N VAL A 34 -5.10 7.89 -3.83
CA VAL A 34 -3.72 7.42 -3.70
C VAL A 34 -3.03 8.21 -2.60
N GLY A 35 -2.59 7.52 -1.56
CA GLY A 35 -1.87 8.10 -0.43
C GLY A 35 -0.54 7.39 -0.17
N LEU A 36 0.22 7.95 0.76
CA LEU A 36 1.41 7.33 1.32
C LEU A 36 1.14 6.91 2.76
N ARG A 37 1.60 5.71 3.13
CA ARG A 37 1.51 5.20 4.49
C ARG A 37 2.84 4.63 4.93
N GLY A 38 3.38 5.15 6.02
CA GLY A 38 4.53 4.57 6.71
C GLY A 38 4.12 3.43 7.62
N GLN A 39 4.90 2.36 7.61
CA GLN A 39 4.87 1.27 8.57
C GLN A 39 6.31 0.96 9.01
N GLY A 40 6.84 1.78 9.92
CA GLY A 40 8.25 1.70 10.32
C GLY A 40 9.18 2.10 9.18
N LEU A 41 10.11 1.22 8.80
CA LEU A 41 11.02 1.41 7.66
C LEU A 41 10.39 1.04 6.30
N ASP A 42 9.14 0.60 6.29
CA ASP A 42 8.41 0.24 5.09
C ASP A 42 7.35 1.30 4.79
N SER A 43 7.65 2.17 3.83
CA SER A 43 6.67 3.12 3.30
C SER A 43 5.97 2.52 2.10
N ARG A 44 4.65 2.62 2.09
CA ARG A 44 3.79 1.98 1.10
C ARG A 44 2.92 3.01 0.39
N LEU A 45 2.75 2.84 -0.92
CA LEU A 45 1.68 3.46 -1.68
C LEU A 45 0.37 2.77 -1.33
N VAL A 46 -0.64 3.55 -1.02
CA VAL A 46 -1.95 3.03 -0.64
C VAL A 46 -3.00 3.56 -1.60
N PHE A 47 -3.72 2.66 -2.22
CA PHE A 47 -4.85 2.94 -3.09
C PHE A 47 -6.12 2.53 -2.34
N PHE A 48 -7.12 3.39 -2.30
CA PHE A 48 -8.36 3.16 -1.56
C PHE A 48 -9.51 3.94 -2.19
N ASN A 49 -10.74 3.54 -1.93
CA ASN A 49 -11.92 4.13 -2.60
C ASN A 49 -12.75 5.08 -1.77
N ASP A 50 -12.35 5.34 -0.53
CA ASP A 50 -13.11 6.23 0.36
C ASP A 50 -12.20 7.30 0.97
N ALA A 51 -12.31 8.53 0.48
CA ALA A 51 -11.54 9.66 1.00
C ALA A 51 -11.91 10.05 2.44
N ALA A 52 -13.16 9.81 2.86
CA ALA A 52 -13.65 10.25 4.17
C ALA A 52 -13.15 9.32 5.29
N TYR A 53 -13.18 8.02 5.05
CA TYR A 53 -12.70 7.01 6.01
C TYR A 53 -11.22 6.66 5.81
N GLY A 54 -10.67 6.93 4.63
CA GLY A 54 -9.30 6.62 4.28
C GLY A 54 -9.06 5.13 4.05
N PRO A 55 -7.80 4.70 3.94
CA PRO A 55 -7.48 3.29 3.71
C PRO A 55 -7.82 2.43 4.92
N TYR A 56 -8.29 1.21 4.68
CA TYR A 56 -8.66 0.27 5.74
C TYR A 56 -7.47 -0.06 6.68
N ARG A 57 -7.64 0.18 7.98
CA ARG A 57 -6.58 0.06 9.01
C ARG A 57 -6.68 -1.15 9.95
N GLY A 58 -7.75 -1.94 9.87
CA GLY A 58 -8.10 -2.91 10.91
C GLY A 58 -7.81 -4.39 10.60
N SER A 59 -8.05 -5.21 11.62
CA SER A 59 -8.47 -6.61 11.53
C SER A 59 -9.94 -6.68 11.97
N ILE A 60 -10.74 -7.55 11.37
CA ILE A 60 -12.10 -7.83 11.86
C ILE A 60 -12.00 -8.87 12.96
N VAL A 61 -12.41 -8.49 14.16
CA VAL A 61 -12.53 -9.40 15.29
C VAL A 61 -13.92 -10.03 15.23
N SER A 62 -13.97 -11.35 15.02
CA SER A 62 -15.21 -12.10 15.22
C SER A 62 -15.45 -12.28 16.71
N VAL A 63 -16.57 -11.76 17.22
CA VAL A 63 -16.96 -11.91 18.62
C VAL A 63 -17.76 -13.21 18.74
N SER A 64 -17.11 -14.24 19.27
CA SER A 64 -17.75 -15.52 19.60
C SER A 64 -18.72 -15.32 20.76
N GLY A 65 -20.01 -15.16 20.47
CA GLY A 65 -21.06 -14.95 21.47
C GLY A 65 -22.47 -14.78 20.92
N SER A 66 -22.63 -14.51 19.62
CA SER A 66 -23.95 -14.47 18.99
C SER A 66 -24.55 -15.87 18.92
N VAL A 67 -25.77 -16.04 19.41
CA VAL A 67 -26.55 -17.28 19.28
C VAL A 67 -26.79 -17.54 17.79
N GLY A 68 -25.92 -18.36 17.19
CA GLY A 68 -25.86 -18.56 15.73
C GLY A 68 -24.49 -18.32 15.07
N GLY A 69 -23.42 -18.05 15.83
CA GLY A 69 -22.03 -18.08 15.33
C GLY A 69 -21.67 -17.02 14.28
N GLY A 70 -22.56 -16.07 13.99
CA GLY A 70 -22.34 -14.95 13.08
C GLY A 70 -22.26 -13.63 13.85
N LEU A 71 -21.37 -12.74 13.42
CA LEU A 71 -21.41 -11.33 13.80
C LEU A 71 -22.76 -10.74 13.35
N ASP A 72 -23.36 -9.85 14.14
CA ASP A 72 -24.61 -9.15 13.76
C ASP A 72 -24.35 -7.63 13.73
N PRO A 73 -24.37 -6.96 12.56
CA PRO A 73 -24.49 -7.54 11.22
C PRO A 73 -23.21 -8.28 10.80
N GLU A 74 -23.37 -9.36 10.04
CA GLU A 74 -22.26 -10.18 9.55
C GLU A 74 -21.41 -9.32 8.60
N PRO A 75 -20.16 -8.97 8.94
CA PRO A 75 -19.28 -8.28 8.01
C PRO A 75 -19.01 -9.21 6.85
N ALA A 76 -19.65 -8.92 5.73
CA ALA A 76 -19.65 -9.80 4.58
C ALA A 76 -18.24 -9.90 3.99
N ARG A 77 -17.74 -11.14 4.01
CA ARG A 77 -16.51 -11.65 3.35
C ARG A 77 -15.36 -10.65 3.22
N VAL A 78 -14.39 -10.80 4.12
CA VAL A 78 -13.05 -10.25 3.92
C VAL A 78 -12.36 -11.06 2.83
N SER A 79 -12.16 -10.47 1.65
CA SER A 79 -11.18 -11.00 0.70
C SER A 79 -9.86 -10.31 1.00
N SER A 80 -8.83 -11.09 1.34
CA SER A 80 -7.48 -10.58 1.52
C SER A 80 -6.53 -11.42 0.68
N PHE A 81 -5.62 -10.74 0.01
CA PHE A 81 -4.55 -11.36 -0.77
C PHE A 81 -3.24 -10.64 -0.47
N GLY A 82 -2.15 -11.41 -0.38
CA GLY A 82 -0.81 -10.85 -0.47
C GLY A 82 -0.29 -10.12 0.77
N ASP A 83 -0.31 -10.71 1.96
CA ASP A 83 0.65 -10.23 2.99
C ASP A 83 2.11 -10.67 2.67
N ALA A 84 2.33 -11.24 1.48
CA ALA A 84 3.62 -11.62 0.95
C ALA A 84 4.16 -10.56 0.00
N TRP A 85 5.44 -10.21 0.19
CA TRP A 85 6.28 -9.46 -0.75
C TRP A 85 5.88 -7.99 -0.95
N GLY A 86 5.25 -7.39 0.07
CA GLY A 86 4.98 -5.96 0.09
C GLY A 86 3.79 -5.51 -0.76
N VAL A 87 2.95 -6.42 -1.29
CA VAL A 87 1.73 -6.06 -2.02
C VAL A 87 0.50 -6.67 -1.36
N SER A 88 -0.25 -5.89 -0.59
CA SER A 88 -1.45 -6.35 0.12
C SER A 88 -2.72 -5.78 -0.49
N TYR A 89 -3.69 -6.63 -0.78
CA TYR A 89 -5.05 -6.25 -1.16
C TYR A 89 -6.03 -6.70 -0.10
N ARG A 90 -6.93 -5.81 0.32
CA ARG A 90 -8.01 -6.09 1.28
C ARG A 90 -9.30 -5.45 0.80
N SER A 91 -10.39 -6.21 0.80
CA SER A 91 -11.73 -5.70 0.51
C SER A 91 -12.71 -6.12 1.59
N PHE A 92 -13.65 -5.23 1.88
CA PHE A 92 -14.67 -5.40 2.91
C PHE A 92 -16.01 -4.91 2.37
N GLN A 93 -17.06 -5.70 2.55
CA GLN A 93 -18.42 -5.25 2.20
C GLN A 93 -19.02 -4.49 3.39
N TRP A 94 -19.22 -3.18 3.20
CA TRP A 94 -19.91 -2.30 4.13
C TRP A 94 -21.37 -2.12 3.70
N PRO A 95 -22.33 -1.87 4.61
CA PRO A 95 -23.71 -1.57 4.21
C PRO A 95 -23.75 -0.38 3.24
N GLY A 96 -24.10 -0.66 1.98
CA GLY A 96 -24.23 0.35 0.92
C GLY A 96 -23.01 0.52 -0.01
N ALA A 97 -21.82 0.02 0.34
CA ALA A 97 -20.64 0.11 -0.52
C ALA A 97 -19.58 -0.95 -0.20
N THR A 98 -18.77 -1.35 -1.19
CA THR A 98 -17.59 -2.19 -0.93
C THR A 98 -16.38 -1.30 -0.73
N LEU A 99 -15.77 -1.38 0.46
CA LEU A 99 -14.51 -0.70 0.75
C LEU A 99 -13.35 -1.60 0.30
N TRP A 100 -12.39 -1.06 -0.44
CA TRP A 100 -11.20 -1.77 -0.83
C TRP A 100 -9.95 -0.94 -0.59
N THR A 101 -8.85 -1.63 -0.34
CA THR A 101 -7.55 -1.02 -0.12
C THR A 101 -6.48 -1.91 -0.72
N LEU A 102 -5.70 -1.35 -1.64
CA LEU A 102 -4.50 -1.96 -2.20
C LEU A 102 -3.29 -1.21 -1.64
N THR A 103 -2.31 -1.94 -1.15
CA THR A 103 -1.11 -1.38 -0.54
C THR A 103 0.11 -1.98 -1.20
N VAL A 104 1.03 -1.16 -1.68
CA VAL A 104 2.25 -1.56 -2.38
C VAL A 104 3.47 -0.93 -1.71
N SER A 105 4.40 -1.74 -1.26
CA SER A 105 5.65 -1.30 -0.63
C SER A 105 6.54 -0.57 -1.64
N LEU A 106 7.09 0.56 -1.22
CA LEU A 106 8.08 1.31 -2.00
C LEU A 106 9.42 0.57 -2.10
N TRP A 107 9.66 -0.47 -1.30
CA TRP A 107 10.85 -1.32 -1.46
C TRP A 107 10.91 -1.99 -2.84
N ILE A 108 9.76 -2.28 -3.46
CA ILE A 108 9.69 -2.88 -4.79
C ILE A 108 10.24 -1.90 -5.86
N PRO A 109 9.69 -0.69 -6.05
CA PRO A 109 10.24 0.26 -7.01
C PRO A 109 11.66 0.73 -6.63
N ILE A 110 11.98 0.91 -5.34
CA ILE A 110 13.34 1.25 -4.90
C ILE A 110 14.33 0.16 -5.31
N GLY A 111 14.02 -1.10 -5.06
CA GLY A 111 14.85 -2.24 -5.44
C GLY A 111 15.07 -2.32 -6.95
N VAL A 112 13.99 -2.20 -7.74
CA VAL A 112 14.07 -2.21 -9.21
C VAL A 112 14.95 -1.05 -9.72
N LEU A 113 14.74 0.16 -9.21
CA LEU A 113 15.48 1.35 -9.63
C LEU A 113 16.93 1.38 -9.14
N ALA A 114 17.26 0.68 -8.05
CA ALA A 114 18.63 0.57 -7.54
C ALA A 114 19.45 -0.48 -8.32
N VAL A 115 18.83 -1.62 -8.69
CA VAL A 115 19.54 -2.72 -9.37
C VAL A 115 19.91 -2.38 -10.81
N LEU A 116 19.01 -1.74 -11.57
CA LEU A 116 19.25 -1.42 -12.98
C LEU A 116 20.52 -0.58 -13.27
N PRO A 117 20.80 0.52 -12.55
CA PRO A 117 22.03 1.28 -12.74
C PRO A 117 23.27 0.52 -12.22
N ALA A 118 23.16 -0.26 -11.15
CA ALA A 118 24.27 -1.06 -10.62
C ALA A 118 24.76 -2.13 -11.61
N VAL A 119 23.83 -2.82 -12.30
CA VAL A 119 24.16 -3.81 -13.33
C VAL A 119 24.85 -3.17 -14.54
N ARG A 120 24.40 -1.97 -14.94
CA ARG A 120 25.04 -1.22 -16.03
C ARG A 120 26.46 -0.80 -15.68
N TRP A 121 26.68 -0.29 -14.47
CA TRP A 121 27.99 0.14 -14.01
C TRP A 121 28.96 -1.05 -13.90
N GLY A 122 28.52 -2.18 -13.34
CA GLY A 122 29.32 -3.41 -13.25
C GLY A 122 29.74 -3.92 -14.63
N ARG A 123 28.86 -3.88 -15.63
CA ARG A 123 29.18 -4.27 -17.01
C ARG A 123 30.17 -3.33 -17.70
N SER A 124 30.06 -2.02 -17.46
CA SER A 124 31.02 -1.05 -17.99
C SER A 124 32.42 -1.20 -17.36
N ALA A 125 32.49 -1.48 -16.06
CA ALA A 125 33.74 -1.71 -15.36
C ALA A 125 34.43 -3.03 -15.78
N CYS A 126 33.65 -4.09 -16.08
CA CYS A 126 34.18 -5.35 -16.60
C CYS A 126 34.61 -5.29 -18.07
N ARG A 127 34.08 -4.37 -18.89
CA ARG A 127 34.51 -4.16 -20.29
C ARG A 127 35.74 -3.26 -20.42
N ALA A 128 36.07 -2.50 -19.38
CA ALA A 128 37.24 -1.61 -19.36
C ALA A 128 38.51 -2.28 -18.76
N ARG A 129 38.43 -3.58 -18.45
CA ARG A 129 39.57 -4.46 -18.12
C ARG A 129 39.75 -5.46 -19.25
#